data_AF-A0A913XBE7-F1
#
_entry.id   AF-A0A913XBE7-F1
#
_cell.length_a   1.000
_cell.length_b   1.000
_cell.length_c   1.000
_cell.angle_alpha   90.00
_cell.angle_beta   90.00
_cell.angle_gamma   90.00
#
_symmetry.space_group_name_H-M   'P 1'
#
loop_
_entity.id
_entity.type
_entity.pdbx_description
1 polymer ?
#
loop_
_entity_poly.entity_id
_entity_poly.type
_entity_poly.pdbx_seq_one_letter_code
_entity_poly.pdbx_strand_id
1 'polypeptide(L)'
;MAGNEVLSRFNKLPTRNQATALFVGVKGSGKHKIANALLKEYAADFRVQIRIATSLPLPPDTDDSRPRIDFIVFFMDACNKTSYDLVKSALHHVDIEFFLGHCCFVATSVRSESNIAISTQDITRLANSYDSPLLCGEIQTERGQKILAKKLIRYLGIAAGFNPGITPMLLDTTKPSLVNEEEESNLT
;
A
#
# COMPACT_ATOMS: atom_id res chain seq x y z
N MET A 1 -1.76 4.18 -30.72
CA MET A 1 -2.73 3.50 -29.84
C MET A 1 -2.00 3.19 -28.55
N ALA A 2 -2.22 3.97 -27.50
CA ALA A 2 -1.59 3.70 -26.20
C ALA A 2 -2.26 2.44 -25.65
N GLY A 3 -1.54 1.32 -25.64
CA GLY A 3 -2.02 0.10 -25.00
C GLY A 3 -2.33 0.41 -23.55
N ASN A 4 -3.46 -0.07 -23.04
CA ASN A 4 -3.76 -0.05 -21.62
C ASN A 4 -2.70 -0.92 -20.92
N GLU A 5 -1.58 -0.32 -20.54
CA GLU A 5 -0.47 -1.02 -19.91
C GLU A 5 -0.89 -1.43 -18.50
N VAL A 6 -1.20 -2.71 -18.33
CA VAL A 6 -1.46 -3.33 -17.03
C VAL A 6 -0.13 -3.47 -16.31
N LEU A 7 -0.06 -2.97 -15.08
CA LEU A 7 1.13 -3.07 -14.24
C LEU A 7 1.29 -4.52 -13.78
N SER A 8 2.26 -5.23 -14.36
CA SER A 8 2.60 -6.62 -14.02
C SER A 8 3.88 -6.72 -13.20
N ARG A 9 3.96 -7.76 -12.36
CA ARG A 9 5.03 -7.96 -11.37
C ARG A 9 6.25 -8.68 -11.93
N PHE A 10 6.06 -9.65 -12.83
CA PHE A 10 7.13 -10.56 -13.28
C PHE A 10 7.85 -10.11 -14.55
N ASN A 11 7.56 -8.91 -15.05
CA ASN A 11 8.21 -8.38 -16.25
C ASN A 11 9.67 -7.97 -16.04
N LYS A 12 10.14 -7.85 -14.79
CA LYS A 12 11.49 -7.39 -14.46
C LYS A 12 12.13 -8.25 -13.36
N LEU A 13 13.44 -8.40 -13.42
CA LEU A 13 14.21 -9.13 -12.42
C LEU A 13 14.28 -8.36 -11.09
N PRO A 14 14.35 -9.06 -9.95
CA PRO A 14 14.58 -8.42 -8.66
C PRO A 14 15.94 -7.73 -8.58
N THR A 15 15.99 -6.57 -7.94
CA THR A 15 17.25 -5.86 -7.66
C THR A 15 17.91 -6.45 -6.42
N ARG A 16 19.22 -6.67 -6.48
CA ARG A 16 19.99 -7.25 -5.37
C ARG A 16 19.85 -6.42 -4.10
N ASN A 17 19.45 -7.08 -3.00
CA ASN A 17 19.31 -6.49 -1.67
C ASN A 17 18.47 -5.21 -1.63
N GLN A 18 17.45 -5.13 -2.49
CA GLN A 18 16.55 -4.00 -2.54
C GLN A 18 15.10 -4.47 -2.65
N ALA A 19 14.20 -3.81 -1.94
CA ALA A 19 12.76 -3.94 -2.10
C ALA A 19 12.17 -2.59 -2.55
N THR A 20 11.29 -2.63 -3.55
CA THR A 20 10.68 -1.47 -4.16
C THR A 20 9.18 -1.45 -3.91
N ALA A 21 8.70 -0.42 -3.20
CA ALA A 21 7.28 -0.16 -3.03
C ALA A 21 6.78 0.94 -3.98
N LEU A 22 5.58 0.78 -4.52
CA LEU A 22 4.86 1.83 -5.25
C LEU A 22 3.69 2.35 -4.41
N PHE A 23 3.72 3.63 -4.04
CA PHE A 23 2.63 4.29 -3.33
C PHE A 23 1.73 5.02 -4.32
N VAL A 24 0.44 4.69 -4.34
CA VAL A 24 -0.56 5.23 -5.27
C VAL A 24 -1.64 5.98 -4.50
N GLY A 25 -2.04 7.17 -4.95
CA GLY A 25 -3.18 7.91 -4.40
C GLY A 25 -3.11 9.40 -4.72
N VAL A 26 -4.14 10.17 -4.38
CA VAL A 26 -4.19 11.62 -4.68
C VAL A 26 -3.07 12.42 -4.01
N LYS A 27 -2.75 13.61 -4.54
CA LYS A 27 -1.85 14.55 -3.87
C LYS A 27 -2.38 14.85 -2.46
N GLY A 28 -1.49 14.93 -1.47
CA GLY A 28 -1.87 15.19 -0.07
C GLY A 28 -2.31 13.96 0.74
N SER A 29 -2.45 12.76 0.15
CA SER A 29 -2.88 11.54 0.85
C SER A 29 -1.88 10.97 1.88
N GLY A 30 -0.89 11.75 2.32
CA GLY A 30 0.09 11.33 3.30
C GLY A 30 1.24 10.43 2.80
N LYS A 31 1.24 10.04 1.51
CA LYS A 31 2.27 9.19 0.89
C LYS A 31 3.71 9.60 1.25
N HIS A 32 4.04 10.88 1.08
CA HIS A 32 5.39 11.38 1.35
C HIS A 32 5.77 11.32 2.83
N LYS A 33 4.82 11.59 3.74
CA LYS A 33 5.06 11.50 5.19
C LYS A 33 5.39 10.05 5.58
N ILE A 34 4.59 9.10 5.10
CA ILE A 34 4.81 7.67 5.35
C ILE A 34 6.08 7.17 4.67
N ALA A 35 6.37 7.61 3.43
CA ALA A 35 7.60 7.27 2.74
C ALA A 35 8.83 7.74 3.53
N ASN A 36 8.81 8.96 4.04
CA ASN A 36 9.88 9.49 4.87
C ASN A 36 10.02 8.74 6.21
N ALA A 37 8.91 8.39 6.85
CA ALA A 37 8.94 7.57 8.07
C ALA A 37 9.55 6.19 7.78
N LEU A 38 9.16 5.56 6.66
CA LEU A 38 9.66 4.26 6.22
C LEU A 38 11.17 4.29 5.96
N LEU A 39 11.66 5.29 5.23
CA LEU A 39 13.09 5.44 4.95
C LEU A 39 13.94 5.74 6.20
N LYS A 40 13.33 6.27 7.27
CA LYS A 40 13.99 6.50 8.56
C LYS A 40 13.99 5.26 9.45
N GLU A 41 13.20 4.25 9.13
CA GLU A 41 13.14 3.04 9.95
C GLU A 41 14.30 2.10 9.63
N TYR A 42 15.22 2.00 10.58
CA TYR A 42 16.43 1.18 10.51
C TYR A 42 16.19 -0.33 10.62
N ALA A 43 14.94 -0.78 10.60
CA ALA A 43 14.56 -2.17 10.86
C ALA A 43 14.61 -3.08 9.63
N ALA A 44 14.93 -2.55 8.45
CA ALA A 44 15.03 -3.35 7.22
C ALA A 44 16.47 -3.84 7.00
N ASP A 45 16.65 -5.15 6.88
CA ASP A 45 17.93 -5.77 6.48
C ASP A 45 18.27 -5.58 4.99
N PHE A 46 17.40 -4.86 4.27
CA PHE A 46 17.45 -4.62 2.83
C PHE A 46 17.27 -3.14 2.50
N ARG A 47 17.73 -2.71 1.32
CA ARG A 47 17.54 -1.34 0.85
C ARG A 47 16.09 -1.12 0.45
N VAL A 48 15.47 -0.05 0.94
CA VAL A 48 14.11 0.30 0.53
C VAL A 48 14.14 1.38 -0.55
N GLN A 49 13.41 1.15 -1.65
CA GLN A 49 13.09 2.15 -2.65
C GLN A 49 11.59 2.41 -2.66
N ILE A 50 11.19 3.69 -2.67
CA ILE A 50 9.77 4.07 -2.73
C ILE A 50 9.54 4.89 -4.00
N ARG A 51 8.62 4.44 -4.84
CA ARG A 51 8.07 5.17 -5.98
C ARG A 51 6.71 5.72 -5.59
N ILE A 52 6.40 6.94 -6.01
CA ILE A 52 5.13 7.59 -5.68
C ILE A 52 4.44 7.95 -6.99
N ALA A 53 3.17 7.55 -7.11
CA ALA A 53 2.31 7.88 -8.23
C ALA A 53 1.02 8.52 -7.71
N THR A 54 0.45 9.42 -8.51
CA THR A 54 -0.86 10.00 -8.23
C THR A 54 -2.01 9.13 -8.71
N SER A 55 -1.79 8.33 -9.76
CA SER A 55 -2.80 7.50 -10.44
C SER A 55 -2.11 6.38 -11.22
N LEU A 56 -2.92 5.43 -11.71
CA LEU A 56 -2.53 4.43 -12.70
C LEU A 56 -3.40 4.58 -13.96
N PRO A 57 -2.95 4.14 -15.15
CA PRO A 57 -1.68 3.46 -15.41
C PRO A 57 -0.46 4.38 -15.27
N LEU A 58 0.72 3.79 -15.06
CA LEU A 58 1.96 4.56 -15.06
C LEU A 58 2.29 5.01 -16.50
N PRO A 59 3.02 6.13 -16.68
CA PRO A 59 3.53 6.50 -17.99
C PRO A 59 4.40 5.37 -18.58
N PRO A 60 4.38 5.16 -19.91
CA PRO A 60 5.17 4.11 -20.57
C PRO A 60 6.63 4.16 -20.16
N ASP A 61 7.22 3.01 -19.90
CA ASP A 61 8.63 2.89 -19.54
C ASP A 61 9.50 2.67 -20.78
N THR A 62 9.67 3.73 -21.57
CA THR A 62 10.36 3.66 -22.87
C THR A 62 11.81 3.20 -22.77
N ASP A 63 12.49 3.57 -21.68
CA ASP A 63 13.93 3.35 -21.50
C ASP A 63 14.22 2.14 -20.59
N ASP A 64 13.20 1.32 -20.29
CA ASP A 64 13.26 0.18 -19.35
C ASP A 64 13.81 0.55 -17.94
N SER A 65 13.65 1.82 -17.56
CA SER A 65 14.25 2.41 -16.35
C SER A 65 13.47 2.12 -15.07
N ARG A 66 12.20 1.69 -15.19
CA ARG A 66 11.34 1.39 -14.04
C ARG A 66 11.93 0.17 -13.31
N PRO A 67 12.20 0.23 -12.00
CA PRO A 67 12.59 -0.96 -11.26
C PRO A 67 11.42 -1.96 -11.19
N ARG A 68 11.73 -3.23 -10.93
CA ARG A 68 10.70 -4.18 -10.48
C ARG A 68 9.98 -3.61 -9.25
N ILE A 69 8.66 -3.67 -9.24
CA ILE A 69 7.83 -3.27 -8.09
C ILE A 69 7.47 -4.53 -7.32
N ASP A 70 7.87 -4.58 -6.04
CA ASP A 70 7.64 -5.74 -5.17
C ASP A 70 6.32 -5.64 -4.42
N PHE A 71 5.87 -4.42 -4.12
CA PHE A 71 4.67 -4.16 -3.33
C PHE A 71 3.97 -2.85 -3.74
N ILE A 72 2.63 -2.83 -3.77
CA ILE A 72 1.83 -1.63 -4.05
C ILE A 72 1.04 -1.21 -2.81
N VAL A 73 1.05 0.09 -2.48
CA VAL A 73 0.25 0.65 -1.37
C VAL A 73 -0.71 1.68 -1.92
N PHE A 74 -2.01 1.42 -1.81
CA PHE A 74 -3.07 2.34 -2.23
C PHE A 74 -3.55 3.19 -1.06
N PHE A 75 -3.40 4.50 -1.17
CA PHE A 75 -3.83 5.46 -0.15
C PHE A 75 -5.22 6.00 -0.47
N MET A 76 -6.17 5.75 0.43
CA MET A 76 -7.53 6.25 0.37
C MET A 76 -7.80 7.16 1.57
N ASP A 77 -8.17 8.41 1.29
CA ASP A 77 -8.59 9.35 2.33
C ASP A 77 -10.11 9.33 2.49
N ALA A 78 -10.59 8.93 3.68
CA ALA A 78 -12.01 8.78 3.97
C ALA A 78 -12.78 10.11 3.91
N CYS A 79 -12.09 11.25 4.06
CA CYS A 79 -12.67 12.58 3.94
C CYS A 79 -12.67 13.11 2.48
N ASN A 80 -12.12 12.34 1.52
CA ASN A 80 -11.95 12.80 0.15
C ASN A 80 -12.47 11.76 -0.86
N LYS A 81 -13.69 11.96 -1.35
CA LYS A 81 -14.33 11.10 -2.38
C LYS A 81 -13.45 10.89 -3.62
N THR A 82 -12.76 11.94 -4.08
CA THR A 82 -11.84 11.85 -5.22
C THR A 82 -10.70 10.87 -4.96
N SER A 83 -10.23 10.76 -3.72
CA SER A 83 -9.21 9.78 -3.33
C SER A 83 -9.69 8.35 -3.51
N TYR A 84 -10.93 8.06 -3.13
CA TYR A 84 -11.54 6.74 -3.27
C TYR A 84 -11.78 6.39 -4.75
N ASP A 85 -12.40 7.30 -5.50
CA ASP A 85 -12.70 7.07 -6.92
C ASP A 85 -11.42 6.89 -7.75
N LEU A 86 -10.36 7.64 -7.43
CA LEU A 86 -9.06 7.47 -8.07
C LEU A 86 -8.45 6.10 -7.80
N VAL A 87 -8.47 5.63 -6.54
CA VAL A 87 -7.94 4.31 -6.20
C VAL A 87 -8.76 3.23 -6.89
N LYS A 88 -10.09 3.33 -6.89
CA LYS A 88 -10.97 2.41 -7.60
C LYS A 88 -10.63 2.34 -9.10
N SER A 89 -10.41 3.49 -9.74
CA SER A 89 -9.97 3.53 -11.14
C SER A 89 -8.58 2.92 -11.33
N ALA A 90 -7.65 3.15 -10.42
CA ALA A 90 -6.27 2.67 -10.51
C ALA A 90 -6.18 1.14 -10.46
N LEU A 91 -7.07 0.48 -9.72
CA LEU A 91 -7.09 -0.98 -9.57
C LEU A 91 -7.34 -1.72 -10.90
N HIS A 92 -8.04 -1.10 -11.85
CA HIS A 92 -8.26 -1.66 -13.19
C HIS A 92 -6.98 -1.74 -14.05
N HIS A 93 -5.90 -1.10 -13.62
CA HIS A 93 -4.62 -1.06 -14.32
C HIS A 93 -3.54 -1.90 -13.63
N VAL A 94 -3.93 -2.77 -12.70
CA VAL A 94 -3.02 -3.61 -11.92
C VAL A 94 -3.31 -5.07 -12.21
N ASP A 95 -2.26 -5.83 -12.49
CA ASP A 95 -2.37 -7.26 -12.73
C ASP A 95 -2.87 -7.98 -11.46
N ILE A 96 -3.68 -9.03 -11.66
CA ILE A 96 -4.28 -9.79 -10.56
C ILE A 96 -3.24 -10.38 -9.60
N GLU A 97 -2.04 -10.66 -10.09
CA GLU A 97 -0.92 -11.17 -9.30
C GLU A 97 -0.52 -10.24 -8.15
N PHE A 98 -0.76 -8.93 -8.26
CA PHE A 98 -0.48 -8.00 -7.17
C PHE A 98 -1.41 -8.18 -5.98
N PHE A 99 -2.62 -8.70 -6.20
CA PHE A 99 -3.60 -8.93 -5.13
C PHE A 99 -3.33 -10.23 -4.35
N LEU A 100 -2.35 -11.03 -4.77
CA LEU A 100 -1.92 -12.25 -4.07
C LEU A 100 -0.80 -11.94 -3.05
N GLY A 101 -1.06 -11.00 -2.14
CA GLY A 101 -0.15 -10.60 -1.06
C GLY A 101 0.87 -9.53 -1.43
N HIS A 102 0.74 -8.91 -2.61
CA HIS A 102 1.68 -7.91 -3.14
C HIS A 102 1.12 -6.49 -3.15
N CYS A 103 -0.03 -6.28 -2.50
CA CYS A 103 -0.51 -4.95 -2.26
C CYS A 103 -1.27 -4.84 -0.94
N CYS A 104 -1.47 -3.60 -0.51
CA CYS A 104 -2.42 -3.30 0.55
C CYS A 104 -3.06 -1.93 0.33
N PHE A 105 -4.13 -1.70 1.07
CA PHE A 105 -4.82 -0.44 1.17
C PHE A 105 -4.48 0.24 2.49
N VAL A 106 -4.33 1.56 2.46
CA VAL A 106 -4.20 2.42 3.64
C VAL A 106 -5.36 3.40 3.64
N ALA A 107 -6.21 3.30 4.64
CA ALA A 107 -7.29 4.26 4.88
C ALA A 107 -6.84 5.34 5.86
N THR A 108 -6.95 6.60 5.45
CA THR A 108 -6.61 7.76 6.28
C THR A 108 -7.86 8.50 6.69
N SER A 109 -7.77 9.29 7.76
CA SER A 109 -8.87 10.15 8.23
C SER A 109 -10.13 9.39 8.66
N VAL A 110 -10.05 8.07 8.86
CA VAL A 110 -11.19 7.21 9.25
C VAL A 110 -11.74 7.59 10.63
N ARG A 111 -10.87 8.11 11.50
CA ARG A 111 -11.20 8.57 12.86
C ARG A 111 -11.49 10.07 12.95
N SER A 112 -11.58 10.76 11.81
CA SER A 112 -11.89 12.21 11.81
C SER A 112 -13.38 12.40 12.08
N GLU A 113 -13.71 13.12 13.15
CA GLU A 113 -15.10 13.52 13.44
C GLU A 113 -15.63 14.57 12.46
N SER A 114 -14.75 15.21 11.68
CA SER A 114 -15.12 16.19 10.66
C SER A 114 -15.22 15.55 9.27
N ASN A 115 -16.42 15.62 8.68
CA ASN A 115 -16.76 15.37 7.27
C ASN A 115 -16.13 14.10 6.64
N ILE A 116 -16.54 12.92 7.11
CA ILE A 116 -16.31 11.67 6.37
C ILE A 116 -17.11 11.71 5.05
N ALA A 117 -16.42 11.63 3.92
CA ALA A 117 -17.02 11.65 2.59
C ALA A 117 -17.39 10.25 2.09
N ILE A 118 -16.71 9.21 2.60
CA ILE A 118 -16.91 7.80 2.23
C ILE A 118 -17.03 6.97 3.50
N SER A 119 -18.04 6.09 3.58
CA SER A 119 -18.20 5.22 4.74
C SER A 119 -17.01 4.26 4.89
N THR A 120 -16.61 3.97 6.12
CA THR A 120 -15.57 2.97 6.40
C THR A 120 -15.94 1.62 5.79
N GLN A 121 -17.23 1.27 5.75
CA GLN A 121 -17.73 0.04 5.14
C GLN A 121 -17.43 -0.03 3.64
N ASP A 122 -17.54 1.06 2.88
CA ASP A 122 -17.26 1.07 1.44
C ASP A 122 -15.76 0.92 1.14
N ILE A 123 -14.92 1.49 2.00
CA ILE A 123 -13.46 1.32 1.95
C ILE A 123 -13.11 -0.15 2.24
N THR A 124 -13.69 -0.74 3.30
CA THR A 124 -13.51 -2.15 3.64
C THR A 124 -14.00 -3.08 2.54
N ARG A 125 -15.18 -2.82 1.98
CA ARG A 125 -15.73 -3.60 0.86
C ARG A 125 -14.83 -3.56 -0.36
N LEU A 126 -14.25 -2.40 -0.67
CA LEU A 126 -13.30 -2.30 -1.78
C LEU A 126 -12.07 -3.17 -1.51
N ALA A 127 -11.44 -3.04 -0.34
CA ALA A 127 -10.28 -3.86 0.01
C ALA A 127 -10.56 -5.37 -0.03
N ASN A 128 -11.70 -5.79 0.53
CA ASN A 128 -12.14 -7.18 0.54
C ASN A 128 -12.44 -7.71 -0.88
N SER A 129 -12.95 -6.87 -1.79
CA SER A 129 -13.22 -7.30 -3.16
C SER A 129 -11.96 -7.68 -3.95
N TYR A 130 -10.80 -7.17 -3.52
CA TYR A 130 -9.48 -7.51 -4.06
C TYR A 130 -8.68 -8.41 -3.11
N ASP A 131 -9.34 -8.99 -2.11
CA ASP A 131 -8.73 -9.85 -1.10
C ASP A 131 -7.38 -9.33 -0.58
N SER A 132 -7.29 -8.02 -0.31
CA SER A 132 -6.05 -7.36 0.07
C SER A 132 -6.17 -6.63 1.41
N PRO A 133 -5.12 -6.60 2.24
CA PRO A 133 -5.18 -5.99 3.58
C PRO A 133 -5.58 -4.51 3.55
N LEU A 134 -6.36 -4.09 4.54
CA LEU A 134 -6.70 -2.69 4.80
C LEU A 134 -6.10 -2.24 6.13
N LEU A 135 -5.22 -1.25 6.08
CA LEU A 135 -4.53 -0.68 7.24
C LEU A 135 -5.11 0.69 7.58
N CYS A 136 -5.44 0.92 8.86
CA CYS A 136 -5.77 2.25 9.34
C CYS A 136 -4.49 3.10 9.48
N GLY A 137 -4.39 4.15 8.67
CA GLY A 137 -3.24 5.05 8.64
C GLY A 137 -3.47 6.32 9.43
N GLU A 138 -2.92 6.39 10.64
CA GLU A 138 -2.84 7.63 11.40
C GLU A 138 -1.62 8.46 10.96
N ILE A 139 -1.80 9.27 9.92
CA ILE A 139 -0.68 10.01 9.29
C ILE A 139 -0.38 11.33 10.00
N GLN A 140 -1.27 11.83 10.87
CA GLN A 140 -1.06 13.14 11.49
C GLN A 140 -0.07 13.10 12.67
N THR A 141 0.05 11.97 13.36
CA THR A 141 0.95 11.80 14.50
C THR A 141 2.22 11.07 14.09
N GLU A 142 3.37 11.45 14.68
CA GLU A 142 4.64 10.76 14.41
C GLU A 142 4.59 9.28 14.84
N ARG A 143 3.95 8.99 15.99
CA ARG A 143 3.73 7.62 16.47
C ARG A 143 2.93 6.80 15.44
N GLY A 144 1.83 7.35 14.92
CA GLY A 144 1.00 6.68 13.91
C GLY A 144 1.78 6.43 12.61
N GLN A 145 2.52 7.42 12.13
CA GLN A 145 3.39 7.28 10.96
C GLN A 145 4.42 6.16 11.15
N LYS A 146 5.04 6.09 12.33
CA LYS A 146 6.04 5.07 12.67
C LYS A 146 5.45 3.66 12.71
N ILE A 147 4.30 3.48 13.36
CA ILE A 147 3.60 2.20 13.42
C ILE A 147 3.23 1.72 12.01
N LEU A 148 2.64 2.60 11.20
CA LEU A 148 2.28 2.28 9.82
C LEU A 148 3.52 1.95 8.97
N ALA A 149 4.59 2.73 9.08
CA ALA A 149 5.85 2.48 8.38
C ALA A 149 6.43 1.10 8.72
N LYS A 150 6.46 0.72 10.00
CA LYS A 150 6.91 -0.62 10.44
C LYS A 150 6.07 -1.74 9.85
N LYS A 151 4.73 -1.59 9.88
CA LYS A 151 3.82 -2.55 9.23
C LYS A 151 4.18 -2.68 7.75
N LEU A 152 4.25 -1.55 7.02
CA LEU A 152 4.55 -1.54 5.58
C LEU A 152 5.93 -2.12 5.23
N ILE A 153 6.97 -1.89 6.05
CA ILE A 153 8.30 -2.52 5.86
C ILE A 153 8.21 -4.04 5.95
N ARG A 154 7.44 -4.55 6.92
CA ARG A 154 7.24 -5.99 7.06
C ARG A 154 6.53 -6.58 5.84
N TYR A 155 5.45 -5.95 5.38
CA TYR A 155 4.76 -6.37 4.15
C TYR A 155 5.70 -6.34 2.94
N LEU A 156 6.45 -5.25 2.77
CA LEU A 156 7.41 -5.08 1.67
C LEU A 156 8.53 -6.13 1.71
N GLY A 157 9.09 -6.42 2.88
CA GLY A 157 10.14 -7.43 3.06
C GLY A 157 9.65 -8.82 2.68
N ILE A 158 8.44 -9.20 3.11
CA ILE A 158 7.80 -10.46 2.75
C ILE A 158 7.53 -10.51 1.24
N ALA A 159 7.00 -9.43 0.67
CA ALA A 159 6.68 -9.31 -0.75
C ALA A 159 7.91 -9.40 -1.67
N ALA A 160 9.06 -8.89 -1.21
CA ALA A 160 10.33 -8.95 -1.90
C ALA A 160 11.14 -10.24 -1.59
N GLY A 161 10.68 -11.07 -0.65
CA GLY A 161 11.31 -12.35 -0.31
C GLY A 161 12.47 -12.27 0.69
N PHE A 162 12.56 -11.19 1.48
CA PHE A 162 13.59 -11.01 2.51
C PHE A 162 13.29 -11.74 3.83
N ASN A 163 12.09 -12.29 3.99
CA ASN A 163 11.68 -13.02 5.19
C ASN A 163 11.67 -14.53 4.93
N PRO A 164 12.68 -15.29 5.41
CA PRO A 164 12.76 -16.72 5.16
C PRO A 164 11.55 -17.44 5.76
N GLY A 165 10.94 -18.36 5.00
CA GLY A 165 9.82 -19.17 5.48
C GLY A 165 8.46 -18.45 5.54
N ILE A 166 8.39 -17.16 5.17
CA ILE A 166 7.13 -16.42 5.11
C ILE A 166 6.89 -15.98 3.67
N THR A 167 5.76 -16.40 3.10
CA THR A 167 5.35 -15.97 1.76
C THR A 167 4.25 -14.90 1.86
N PRO A 168 4.09 -14.08 0.80
CA PRO A 168 2.99 -13.13 0.68
C PRO A 168 1.61 -13.78 0.83
N MET A 169 1.40 -14.93 0.20
CA MET A 169 0.16 -15.70 0.33
C MET A 169 -0.11 -16.19 1.75
N LEU A 170 0.93 -16.53 2.53
CA LEU A 170 0.76 -16.90 3.93
C LEU A 170 0.25 -15.71 4.75
N LEU A 171 0.78 -14.51 4.50
CA LEU A 171 0.34 -13.29 5.17
C LEU A 171 -1.13 -12.95 4.87
N ASP A 172 -1.59 -13.21 3.64
CA ASP A 172 -2.99 -13.04 3.25
C ASP A 172 -3.96 -13.93 4.04
N THR A 173 -3.52 -15.08 4.55
CA THR A 173 -4.36 -15.91 5.44
C THR A 173 -4.52 -15.33 6.84
N THR A 174 -3.67 -14.37 7.21
CA THR A 174 -3.63 -13.75 8.55
C THR A 174 -4.27 -12.36 8.60
N LYS A 175 -5.01 -11.97 7.55
CA LYS A 175 -5.65 -10.65 7.43
C LYS A 175 -6.48 -10.32 8.69
N PRO A 176 -6.09 -9.30 9.47
CA PRO A 176 -6.99 -8.77 10.49
C PRO A 176 -8.13 -8.03 9.78
N SER A 177 -9.36 -8.43 10.04
CA SER A 177 -10.53 -7.56 9.82
C SER A 177 -10.34 -6.28 10.64
N LEU A 178 -10.77 -5.12 10.14
CA LEU A 178 -10.72 -3.85 10.90
C LEU A 178 -11.29 -3.96 12.33
N VAL A 179 -12.17 -4.95 12.55
CA VAL A 179 -12.72 -5.36 13.85
C VAL A 179 -11.65 -5.70 14.89
N ASN A 180 -10.48 -6.22 14.49
CA ASN A 180 -9.47 -6.73 15.43
C ASN A 180 -8.45 -5.67 15.87
N GLU A 181 -8.37 -4.50 15.20
CA GLU A 181 -7.54 -3.40 15.70
C GLU A 181 -8.22 -2.65 16.87
N GLU A 182 -9.51 -2.91 17.15
CA GLU A 182 -10.26 -2.34 18.28
C GLU A 182 -9.87 -2.97 19.64
N GLU A 183 -9.48 -4.25 19.66
CA GLU A 183 -9.16 -4.95 20.91
C GLU A 183 -7.73 -4.68 21.42
N GLU A 184 -6.74 -4.51 20.53
CA GLU A 184 -5.35 -4.24 20.96
C GLU A 184 -5.14 -2.81 21.48
N SER A 185 -5.99 -1.83 21.12
CA SER A 185 -5.91 -0.47 21.67
C SER A 185 -6.52 -0.33 23.08
N ASN A 186 -7.24 -1.34 23.57
CA ASN A 186 -7.86 -1.33 24.90
C ASN A 186 -7.06 -2.10 25.97
N LEU A 187 -5.84 -2.56 25.63
CA LEU A 187 -5.02 -3.39 26.54
C LEU A 187 -3.66 -2.79 26.93
N THR A 188 -3.45 -1.48 26.78
CA THR A 188 -2.28 -0.77 27.35
C THR A 188 -2.67 0.55 27.99
#